data_AF-A0A6D2JZI9-F1
#
_entry.id   AF-A0A6D2JZI9-F1
#
_cell.length_a   1.000
_cell.length_b   1.000
_cell.length_c   1.000
_cell.angle_alpha   90.00
_cell.angle_beta   90.00
_cell.angle_gamma   90.00
#
_symmetry.space_group_name_H-M   'P 1'
#
loop_
_entity.id
_entity.type
_entity.pdbx_description
1 polymer ?
#
loop_
_entity_poly.entity_id
_entity_poly.type
_entity_poly.pdbx_seq_one_letter_code
_entity_poly.pdbx_strand_id
1 'polypeptide(L)'
;MRKLSIRDSLKSFFEPHLHPDNVELLKGTKTEMDEKVKKILGIVESGDIDEDESKRAVVADLVKDFYREYESLYRQYDDLTGEIRNQVHGKGEKESSSSSSSDSDSDDKSKRNESVKKQIEAANLEIADLRREAEKLAAENKELNQKLEAAGEKESDLSQKLEDVKKERDGLEAELDKKSQEVSDMDRLQAQKNETEAELERERQEKPALLNQINDVQMALLEQEAAYNTLSQEHKQVNSLFKEREATIKKLTDDYNQAREMLEEYMSKLEETERRMHVISSREGKIEKLEGMMESMRYQVEMKGDEIESLMEKMNDIEVKLRLSNQKLRITEQVLREKEEEMKKMEAKNLEKEALLEETYQGMIKEISERVNSRILNRFQSMSEKVEEKHGGYEETVVEATEMLLRAKKCVMEMKKEKEEMEKKLEGRVREEEEEKEKLKEMFLGLGEEKREAIRQLCVWTDHHRDRCEYLEEVLSKMVVARGGQRRSQRA
;
A
#
# COMPACT_ATOMS: atom_id res chain seq x y z
N MET A 1 -94.80 -43.48 -75.74
CA MET A 1 -93.33 -43.46 -75.84
C MET A 1 -92.81 -42.08 -75.45
N ARG A 2 -91.53 -41.96 -75.05
CA ARG A 2 -90.66 -40.77 -75.16
C ARG A 2 -91.31 -39.39 -74.90
N LYS A 3 -91.32 -38.94 -73.64
CA LYS A 3 -91.07 -37.52 -73.29
C LYS A 3 -89.60 -37.33 -72.87
N LEU A 4 -88.73 -37.74 -73.79
CA LEU A 4 -87.33 -37.36 -73.96
C LEU A 4 -87.32 -36.92 -75.45
N SER A 5 -86.72 -35.82 -75.88
CA SER A 5 -85.57 -35.14 -75.32
C SER A 5 -85.48 -33.71 -75.87
N ILE A 6 -85.36 -32.69 -75.00
CA ILE A 6 -84.89 -31.34 -75.38
C ILE A 6 -83.69 -30.98 -74.50
N ARG A 7 -83.82 -31.15 -73.17
CA ARG A 7 -82.68 -31.12 -72.25
C ARG A 7 -81.61 -32.12 -72.68
N ASP A 8 -81.98 -33.36 -72.99
CA ASP A 8 -81.01 -34.40 -73.37
C ASP A 8 -80.49 -34.22 -74.81
N SER A 9 -81.16 -33.40 -75.64
CA SER A 9 -80.77 -33.12 -77.03
C SER A 9 -79.77 -31.98 -77.07
N LEU A 10 -80.02 -30.91 -76.30
CA LEU A 10 -79.01 -29.90 -75.99
C LEU A 10 -77.82 -30.53 -75.27
N LYS A 11 -78.05 -31.43 -74.32
CA LYS A 11 -76.98 -32.20 -73.67
C LYS A 11 -76.19 -33.00 -74.71
N SER A 12 -76.83 -33.80 -75.57
CA SER A 12 -76.13 -34.54 -76.64
C SER A 12 -75.46 -33.67 -77.71
N PHE A 13 -75.82 -32.38 -77.80
CA PHE A 13 -75.19 -31.41 -78.70
C PHE A 13 -73.92 -30.82 -78.07
N PHE A 14 -73.89 -30.59 -76.75
CA PHE A 14 -72.72 -30.05 -76.04
C PHE A 14 -71.79 -31.11 -75.42
N GLU A 15 -72.30 -32.30 -75.11
CA GLU A 15 -71.56 -33.40 -74.46
C GLU A 15 -70.42 -34.01 -75.31
N PRO A 16 -70.42 -33.94 -76.66
CA PRO A 16 -69.24 -34.22 -77.49
C PRO A 16 -68.22 -33.07 -77.55
N HIS A 17 -68.59 -31.85 -77.15
CA HIS A 17 -67.76 -30.64 -77.24
C HIS A 17 -67.14 -30.21 -75.91
N LEU A 18 -67.60 -30.79 -74.80
CA LEU A 18 -66.93 -30.72 -73.51
C LEU A 18 -65.87 -31.82 -73.44
N HIS A 19 -64.61 -31.51 -73.77
CA HIS A 19 -63.49 -32.42 -73.54
C HIS A 19 -63.49 -32.82 -72.05
N PRO A 20 -63.47 -34.11 -71.69
CA PRO A 20 -63.62 -34.54 -70.30
C PRO A 20 -62.50 -33.98 -69.41
N ASP A 21 -61.29 -33.89 -69.96
CA ASP A 21 -60.12 -33.29 -69.31
C ASP A 21 -60.38 -31.83 -68.93
N ASN A 22 -61.02 -31.03 -69.79
CA ASN A 22 -61.34 -29.63 -69.50
C ASN A 22 -62.36 -29.50 -68.35
N VAL A 23 -63.31 -30.44 -68.25
CA VAL A 23 -64.30 -30.46 -67.15
C VAL A 23 -63.66 -30.86 -65.82
N GLU A 24 -62.72 -31.81 -65.84
CA GLU A 24 -61.98 -32.22 -64.64
C GLU A 24 -60.95 -31.17 -64.20
N LEU A 25 -60.28 -30.51 -65.15
CA LEU A 25 -59.38 -29.37 -64.91
C LEU A 25 -60.13 -28.17 -64.32
N LEU A 26 -61.27 -27.75 -64.88
CA LEU A 26 -62.10 -26.67 -64.30
C LEU A 26 -62.59 -26.99 -62.88
N LYS A 27 -62.81 -28.27 -62.58
CA LYS A 27 -63.22 -28.72 -61.25
C LYS A 27 -62.05 -28.67 -60.26
N GLY A 28 -60.85 -29.06 -60.70
CA GLY A 28 -59.61 -28.96 -59.92
C GLY A 28 -59.22 -27.51 -59.61
N THR A 29 -59.14 -26.65 -60.63
CA THR A 29 -58.82 -25.22 -60.44
C THR A 29 -59.86 -24.52 -59.59
N LYS A 30 -61.16 -24.86 -59.71
CA LYS A 30 -62.17 -24.35 -58.79
C LYS A 30 -61.88 -24.72 -57.34
N THR A 31 -61.59 -25.99 -57.03
CA THR A 31 -61.26 -26.39 -55.64
C THR A 31 -59.98 -25.73 -55.14
N GLU A 32 -59.00 -25.52 -56.00
CA GLU A 32 -57.75 -24.84 -55.65
C GLU A 32 -57.96 -23.34 -55.35
N MET A 33 -58.82 -22.66 -56.13
CA MET A 33 -59.26 -21.29 -55.84
C MET A 33 -60.06 -21.22 -54.53
N ASP A 34 -61.00 -22.13 -54.30
CA ASP A 34 -61.81 -22.17 -53.07
C ASP A 34 -60.91 -22.35 -51.82
N GLU A 35 -59.83 -23.15 -51.90
CA GLU A 35 -58.83 -23.29 -50.84
C GLU A 35 -57.96 -22.02 -50.65
N LYS A 36 -57.52 -21.38 -51.74
CA LYS A 36 -56.76 -20.11 -51.68
C LYS A 36 -57.58 -18.98 -51.07
N VAL A 37 -58.85 -18.85 -51.46
CA VAL A 37 -59.79 -17.87 -50.88
C VAL A 37 -60.01 -18.14 -49.40
N LYS A 38 -60.23 -19.40 -49.00
CA LYS A 38 -60.36 -19.80 -47.59
C LYS A 38 -59.11 -19.49 -46.76
N LYS A 39 -57.92 -19.62 -47.37
CA LYS A 39 -56.63 -19.26 -46.74
C LYS A 39 -56.46 -17.75 -46.59
N ILE A 40 -56.88 -16.93 -47.56
CA ILE A 40 -56.93 -15.46 -47.41
C ILE A 40 -57.88 -15.09 -46.28
N LEU A 41 -59.11 -15.63 -46.30
CA LEU A 41 -60.15 -15.33 -45.31
C LEU A 41 -59.67 -15.64 -43.88
N GLY A 42 -59.06 -16.81 -43.66
CA GLY A 42 -58.52 -17.19 -42.35
C GLY A 42 -57.35 -16.33 -41.85
N ILE A 43 -56.60 -15.67 -42.74
CA ILE A 43 -55.58 -14.68 -42.32
C ILE A 43 -56.26 -13.34 -42.01
N VAL A 44 -57.26 -12.91 -42.77
CA VAL A 44 -58.02 -11.66 -42.53
C VAL A 44 -58.84 -11.74 -41.24
N GLU A 45 -59.51 -12.86 -40.97
CA GLU A 45 -60.27 -13.10 -39.76
C GLU A 45 -59.38 -13.21 -38.50
N SER A 46 -58.07 -13.39 -38.66
CA SER A 46 -57.12 -13.50 -37.54
C SER A 46 -56.72 -12.16 -36.89
N GLY A 47 -57.06 -11.01 -37.51
CA GLY A 47 -56.82 -9.67 -36.96
C GLY A 47 -55.37 -9.15 -37.06
N ASP A 48 -54.37 -10.02 -37.09
CA ASP A 48 -52.92 -9.68 -37.05
C ASP A 48 -52.35 -8.92 -38.27
N ILE A 49 -53.13 -8.63 -39.32
CA ILE A 49 -52.62 -8.14 -40.63
C ILE A 49 -51.97 -6.75 -40.57
N ASP A 50 -52.34 -5.92 -39.59
CA ASP A 50 -51.89 -4.52 -39.53
C ASP A 50 -50.57 -4.31 -38.77
N GLU A 51 -50.14 -5.28 -37.95
CA GLU A 51 -48.83 -5.25 -37.28
C GLU A 51 -47.77 -6.14 -37.98
N ASP A 52 -48.20 -7.23 -38.64
CA ASP A 52 -47.29 -8.22 -39.22
C ASP A 52 -47.12 -8.04 -40.74
N GLU A 53 -46.12 -7.25 -41.13
CA GLU A 53 -45.77 -6.97 -42.52
C GLU A 53 -45.49 -8.24 -43.35
N SER A 54 -45.07 -9.34 -42.69
CA SER A 54 -44.86 -10.65 -43.32
C SER A 54 -46.19 -11.32 -43.69
N LYS A 55 -47.20 -11.29 -42.80
CA LYS A 55 -48.57 -11.75 -43.11
C LYS A 55 -49.19 -10.92 -44.24
N ARG A 56 -48.99 -9.60 -44.20
CA ARG A 56 -49.47 -8.66 -45.24
C ARG A 56 -48.87 -8.96 -46.62
N ALA A 57 -47.58 -9.28 -46.70
CA ALA A 57 -46.93 -9.71 -47.94
C ALA A 57 -47.51 -11.04 -48.47
N VAL A 58 -47.68 -12.04 -47.60
CA VAL A 58 -48.26 -13.35 -47.98
C VAL A 58 -49.68 -13.23 -48.53
N VAL A 59 -50.53 -12.36 -47.96
CA VAL A 59 -51.87 -12.08 -48.49
C VAL A 59 -51.79 -11.38 -49.85
N ALA A 60 -50.91 -10.38 -49.99
CA ALA A 60 -50.75 -9.65 -51.24
C ALA A 60 -50.27 -10.55 -52.40
N ASP A 61 -49.42 -11.54 -52.14
CA ASP A 61 -48.98 -12.49 -53.16
C ASP A 61 -50.06 -13.53 -53.52
N LEU A 62 -50.79 -14.06 -52.52
CA LEU A 62 -51.91 -14.98 -52.81
C LEU A 62 -53.02 -14.32 -53.64
N VAL A 63 -53.25 -13.02 -53.47
CA VAL A 63 -54.18 -12.25 -54.32
C VAL A 63 -53.64 -12.09 -55.74
N LYS A 64 -52.34 -11.86 -55.95
CA LYS A 64 -51.73 -11.79 -57.30
C LYS A 64 -51.81 -13.12 -58.03
N ASP A 65 -51.65 -14.24 -57.32
CA ASP A 65 -51.80 -15.58 -57.90
C ASP A 65 -53.26 -15.87 -58.29
N PHE A 66 -54.22 -15.51 -57.43
CA PHE A 66 -55.65 -15.60 -57.77
C PHE A 66 -56.02 -14.78 -59.03
N TYR A 67 -55.50 -13.55 -59.17
CA TYR A 67 -55.71 -12.76 -60.39
C TYR A 67 -55.07 -13.40 -61.65
N ARG A 68 -53.89 -14.02 -61.52
CA ARG A 68 -53.25 -14.80 -62.61
C ARG A 68 -54.13 -15.96 -63.07
N GLU A 69 -54.68 -16.71 -62.11
CA GLU A 69 -55.53 -17.87 -62.38
C GLU A 69 -56.88 -17.46 -62.99
N TYR A 70 -57.47 -16.36 -62.51
CA TYR A 70 -58.65 -15.75 -63.10
C TYR A 70 -58.43 -15.29 -64.55
N GLU A 71 -57.32 -14.60 -64.85
CA GLU A 71 -56.97 -14.23 -66.24
C GLU A 71 -56.78 -15.45 -67.15
N SER A 72 -56.14 -16.51 -66.64
CA SER A 72 -55.95 -17.77 -67.37
C SER A 72 -57.28 -18.42 -67.74
N LEU A 73 -58.21 -18.47 -66.77
CA LEU A 73 -59.56 -19.02 -66.97
C LEU A 73 -60.40 -18.17 -67.94
N TYR A 74 -60.25 -16.83 -67.90
CA TYR A 74 -60.94 -15.94 -68.84
C TYR A 74 -60.48 -16.16 -70.29
N ARG A 75 -59.16 -16.31 -70.51
CA ARG A 75 -58.61 -16.62 -71.84
C ARG A 75 -59.14 -17.93 -72.41
N GLN A 76 -59.20 -18.98 -71.57
CA GLN A 76 -59.79 -20.28 -71.96
C GLN A 76 -61.28 -20.17 -72.35
N TYR A 77 -62.03 -19.24 -71.75
CA TYR A 77 -63.43 -18.98 -72.11
C TYR A 77 -63.58 -18.22 -73.44
N ASP A 78 -62.72 -17.22 -73.68
CA ASP A 78 -62.68 -16.49 -74.96
C ASP A 78 -62.29 -17.41 -76.12
N ASP A 79 -61.26 -18.26 -75.94
CA ASP A 79 -60.80 -19.23 -76.94
C ASP A 79 -61.94 -20.19 -77.32
N LEU A 80 -62.61 -20.79 -76.33
CA LEU A 80 -63.76 -21.69 -76.53
C LEU A 80 -64.94 -20.99 -77.22
N THR A 81 -65.18 -19.72 -76.90
CA THR A 81 -66.19 -18.87 -77.55
C THR A 81 -65.82 -18.52 -79.00
N GLY A 82 -64.52 -18.46 -79.31
CA GLY A 82 -63.98 -18.33 -80.66
C GLY A 82 -64.20 -19.59 -81.51
N GLU A 83 -63.93 -20.78 -80.97
CA GLU A 83 -64.15 -22.06 -81.67
C GLU A 83 -65.62 -22.27 -82.05
N ILE A 84 -66.54 -22.02 -81.11
CA ILE A 84 -68.00 -22.12 -81.36
C ILE A 84 -68.44 -21.18 -82.50
N ARG A 85 -67.89 -19.97 -82.57
CA ARG A 85 -68.24 -18.97 -83.61
C ARG A 85 -67.83 -19.42 -85.02
N ASN A 86 -66.73 -20.17 -85.14
CA ASN A 86 -66.16 -20.58 -86.42
C ASN A 86 -66.91 -21.73 -87.11
N GLN A 87 -67.72 -22.52 -86.39
CA GLN A 87 -68.45 -23.66 -86.98
C GLN A 87 -69.83 -23.29 -87.58
N VAL A 88 -70.31 -22.04 -87.45
CA VAL A 88 -71.71 -21.67 -87.74
C VAL A 88 -71.96 -21.19 -89.18
N HIS A 89 -70.94 -20.92 -90.01
CA HIS A 89 -71.12 -20.27 -91.33
C HIS A 89 -70.48 -21.01 -92.52
N GLY A 90 -71.30 -21.41 -93.52
CA GLY A 90 -70.88 -22.35 -94.59
C GLY A 90 -71.51 -22.26 -96.00
N LYS A 91 -71.83 -21.05 -96.52
CA LYS A 91 -71.98 -20.65 -97.97
C LYS A 91 -72.88 -21.42 -98.99
N GLY A 92 -73.63 -20.65 -99.83
CA GLY A 92 -74.05 -21.01 -101.22
C GLY A 92 -75.11 -20.06 -101.86
N GLU A 93 -75.20 -19.92 -103.22
CA GLU A 93 -76.41 -19.54 -104.09
C GLU A 93 -76.14 -19.02 -105.55
N LYS A 94 -77.10 -19.22 -106.55
CA LYS A 94 -77.52 -18.41 -107.79
C LYS A 94 -78.37 -19.17 -108.93
N GLU A 95 -79.00 -18.49 -109.95
CA GLU A 95 -80.31 -18.73 -110.76
C GLU A 95 -80.28 -19.26 -112.30
N SER A 96 -81.25 -19.34 -113.31
CA SER A 96 -82.73 -19.14 -113.74
C SER A 96 -83.02 -19.69 -115.25
N SER A 97 -84.10 -19.69 -116.14
CA SER A 97 -85.63 -19.53 -116.32
C SER A 97 -86.22 -19.84 -117.82
N SER A 98 -87.55 -19.67 -118.18
CA SER A 98 -88.34 -19.67 -119.53
C SER A 98 -89.04 -20.98 -120.12
N SER A 99 -89.97 -21.17 -121.16
CA SER A 99 -90.92 -20.52 -122.21
C SER A 99 -92.03 -21.57 -122.73
N SER A 100 -92.99 -21.60 -123.75
CA SER A 100 -93.69 -20.93 -124.95
C SER A 100 -95.09 -21.66 -125.30
N SER A 101 -95.97 -21.72 -126.39
CA SER A 101 -96.26 -21.32 -127.85
C SER A 101 -97.78 -21.61 -128.36
N SER A 102 -98.28 -21.44 -129.65
CA SER A 102 -99.76 -21.56 -130.13
C SER A 102 -100.17 -21.85 -131.67
N ASP A 103 -101.50 -22.11 -132.04
CA ASP A 103 -102.38 -21.76 -133.29
C ASP A 103 -103.14 -22.75 -134.34
N SER A 104 -104.34 -22.33 -134.94
CA SER A 104 -105.17 -22.61 -136.25
C SER A 104 -105.95 -23.94 -136.68
N ASP A 105 -106.88 -24.12 -137.72
CA ASP A 105 -108.07 -23.40 -138.43
C ASP A 105 -108.87 -24.15 -139.65
N SER A 106 -110.14 -23.75 -140.08
CA SER A 106 -110.88 -23.79 -141.46
C SER A 106 -112.09 -24.75 -141.97
N ASP A 107 -112.68 -24.56 -143.22
CA ASP A 107 -114.15 -24.71 -143.68
C ASP A 107 -114.53 -24.99 -145.23
N ASP A 108 -115.83 -25.16 -145.65
CA ASP A 108 -116.57 -24.80 -146.95
C ASP A 108 -117.60 -25.74 -147.77
N LYS A 109 -118.25 -25.23 -148.87
CA LYS A 109 -119.68 -25.42 -149.36
C LYS A 109 -119.78 -25.37 -150.96
N SER A 110 -120.81 -25.02 -151.81
CA SER A 110 -122.30 -24.71 -151.89
C SER A 110 -122.85 -24.54 -153.39
N LYS A 111 -124.19 -24.37 -153.66
CA LYS A 111 -124.97 -23.94 -154.92
C LYS A 111 -125.24 -25.00 -156.06
N ARG A 112 -126.11 -24.92 -157.13
CA ARG A 112 -127.10 -23.97 -157.81
C ARG A 112 -128.49 -24.70 -158.13
N ASN A 113 -129.36 -24.70 -159.19
CA ASN A 113 -129.66 -24.19 -160.59
C ASN A 113 -131.17 -24.58 -161.01
N GLU A 114 -131.90 -24.33 -162.15
CA GLU A 114 -132.12 -23.25 -163.20
C GLU A 114 -133.04 -23.70 -164.43
N SER A 115 -133.99 -22.90 -165.02
CA SER A 115 -134.70 -23.16 -166.35
C SER A 115 -135.45 -21.95 -166.99
N VAL A 116 -135.09 -21.52 -168.20
CA VAL A 116 -135.03 -20.07 -168.50
C VAL A 116 -135.86 -19.56 -169.71
N LYS A 117 -137.07 -19.01 -169.47
CA LYS A 117 -137.56 -17.82 -170.24
C LYS A 117 -138.70 -17.00 -169.63
N LYS A 118 -139.65 -17.60 -168.91
CA LYS A 118 -140.62 -16.84 -168.08
C LYS A 118 -140.09 -16.49 -166.69
N GLN A 119 -138.94 -17.05 -166.31
CA GLN A 119 -138.23 -16.71 -165.08
C GLN A 119 -137.51 -15.35 -165.14
N ILE A 120 -137.20 -14.80 -166.33
CA ILE A 120 -136.37 -13.58 -166.44
C ILE A 120 -137.10 -12.34 -165.92
N GLU A 121 -138.39 -12.17 -166.25
CA GLU A 121 -139.16 -11.00 -165.79
C GLU A 121 -139.49 -11.10 -164.28
N ALA A 122 -139.75 -12.32 -163.78
CA ALA A 122 -139.90 -12.58 -162.35
C ALA A 122 -138.58 -12.33 -161.60
N ALA A 123 -137.45 -12.86 -162.10
CA ALA A 123 -136.14 -12.68 -161.50
C ALA A 123 -135.68 -11.21 -161.53
N ASN A 124 -136.06 -10.41 -162.53
CA ASN A 124 -135.76 -8.97 -162.53
C ASN A 124 -136.52 -8.21 -161.44
N LEU A 125 -137.75 -8.64 -161.09
CA LEU A 125 -138.48 -8.12 -159.92
C LEU A 125 -137.88 -8.63 -158.61
N GLU A 126 -137.60 -9.93 -158.52
CA GLU A 126 -137.01 -10.57 -157.33
C GLU A 126 -135.60 -10.02 -157.03
N ILE A 127 -134.78 -9.73 -158.05
CA ILE A 127 -133.49 -9.02 -157.92
C ILE A 127 -133.69 -7.56 -157.49
N ALA A 128 -134.78 -6.90 -157.89
CA ALA A 128 -135.07 -5.54 -157.45
C ALA A 128 -135.52 -5.49 -155.98
N ASP A 129 -136.29 -6.47 -155.52
CA ASP A 129 -136.71 -6.57 -154.11
C ASP A 129 -135.59 -7.10 -153.20
N LEU A 130 -134.78 -8.08 -153.65
CA LEU A 130 -133.54 -8.47 -152.95
C LEU A 130 -132.53 -7.32 -152.90
N ARG A 131 -132.52 -6.40 -153.87
CA ARG A 131 -131.73 -5.16 -153.78
C ARG A 131 -132.29 -4.18 -152.75
N ARG A 132 -133.62 -3.99 -152.68
CA ARG A 132 -134.24 -3.21 -151.58
C ARG A 132 -133.93 -3.81 -150.22
N GLU A 133 -133.98 -5.13 -150.10
CA GLU A 133 -133.68 -5.82 -148.85
C GLU A 133 -132.20 -5.71 -148.49
N ALA A 134 -131.29 -5.83 -149.46
CA ALA A 134 -129.87 -5.54 -149.26
C ALA A 134 -129.59 -4.07 -148.90
N GLU A 135 -130.29 -3.10 -149.50
CA GLU A 135 -130.21 -1.68 -149.16
C GLU A 135 -130.74 -1.42 -147.73
N LYS A 136 -131.84 -2.07 -147.33
CA LYS A 136 -132.40 -2.00 -145.98
C LYS A 136 -131.46 -2.64 -144.95
N LEU A 137 -130.92 -3.81 -145.23
CA LEU A 137 -129.93 -4.48 -144.38
C LEU A 137 -128.61 -3.70 -144.31
N ALA A 138 -128.21 -2.99 -145.38
CA ALA A 138 -127.06 -2.09 -145.36
C ALA A 138 -127.34 -0.82 -144.51
N ALA A 139 -128.56 -0.28 -144.55
CA ALA A 139 -128.99 0.81 -143.68
C ALA A 139 -129.04 0.38 -142.20
N GLU A 140 -129.59 -0.81 -141.91
CA GLU A 140 -129.62 -1.38 -140.56
C GLU A 140 -128.22 -1.72 -140.04
N ASN A 141 -127.32 -2.25 -140.87
CA ASN A 141 -125.90 -2.42 -140.51
C ASN A 141 -125.23 -1.07 -140.23
N LYS A 142 -125.53 -0.03 -141.01
CA LYS A 142 -124.99 1.32 -140.76
C LYS A 142 -125.50 1.92 -139.44
N GLU A 143 -126.78 1.75 -139.12
CA GLU A 143 -127.36 2.20 -137.85
C GLU A 143 -126.80 1.38 -136.66
N LEU A 144 -126.59 0.07 -136.83
CA LEU A 144 -125.93 -0.78 -135.84
C LEU A 144 -124.46 -0.38 -135.65
N ASN A 145 -123.72 -0.06 -136.72
CA ASN A 145 -122.33 0.41 -136.61
C ASN A 145 -122.25 1.75 -135.88
N GLN A 146 -123.17 2.69 -136.15
CA GLN A 146 -123.26 3.95 -135.41
C GLN A 146 -123.62 3.75 -133.92
N LYS A 147 -124.45 2.76 -133.61
CA LYS A 147 -124.74 2.37 -132.21
C LYS A 147 -123.56 1.67 -131.53
N LEU A 148 -122.75 0.93 -132.29
CA LEU A 148 -121.53 0.29 -131.82
C LEU A 148 -120.42 1.32 -131.57
N GLU A 149 -120.22 2.27 -132.49
CA GLU A 149 -119.35 3.44 -132.32
C GLU A 149 -119.76 4.24 -131.08
N ALA A 150 -121.04 4.65 -130.97
CA ALA A 150 -121.56 5.38 -129.83
C ALA A 150 -121.66 4.54 -128.53
N ALA A 151 -121.37 3.23 -128.57
CA ALA A 151 -121.17 2.39 -127.39
C ALA A 151 -119.69 2.33 -127.02
N GLY A 152 -118.78 2.16 -127.99
CA GLY A 152 -117.34 2.19 -127.81
C GLY A 152 -116.83 3.56 -127.33
N GLU A 153 -117.41 4.65 -127.79
CA GLU A 153 -117.17 6.00 -127.24
C GLU A 153 -117.52 6.05 -125.75
N LYS A 154 -118.66 5.48 -125.33
CA LYS A 154 -119.07 5.42 -123.93
C LYS A 154 -118.21 4.47 -123.10
N GLU A 155 -117.76 3.36 -123.68
CA GLU A 155 -116.85 2.40 -123.04
C GLU A 155 -115.46 3.04 -122.81
N SER A 156 -114.97 3.82 -123.78
CA SER A 156 -113.79 4.67 -123.65
C SER A 156 -113.98 5.72 -122.55
N ASP A 157 -115.07 6.46 -122.57
CA ASP A 157 -115.42 7.50 -121.58
C ASP A 157 -115.53 6.95 -120.15
N LEU A 158 -116.11 5.77 -119.99
CA LEU A 158 -116.24 5.07 -118.70
C LEU A 158 -114.90 4.49 -118.26
N SER A 159 -114.09 3.95 -119.18
CA SER A 159 -112.74 3.45 -118.88
C SER A 159 -111.81 4.56 -118.43
N GLN A 160 -111.86 5.73 -119.08
CA GLN A 160 -111.11 6.92 -118.67
C GLN A 160 -111.53 7.39 -117.27
N LYS A 161 -112.84 7.51 -117.00
CA LYS A 161 -113.35 7.88 -115.66
C LYS A 161 -112.99 6.87 -114.59
N LEU A 162 -113.02 5.57 -114.90
CA LEU A 162 -112.58 4.51 -113.99
C LEU A 162 -111.08 4.62 -113.69
N GLU A 163 -110.26 4.97 -114.68
CA GLU A 163 -108.81 5.14 -114.55
C GLU A 163 -108.44 6.41 -113.77
N ASP A 164 -109.20 7.50 -113.91
CA ASP A 164 -108.98 8.72 -113.12
C ASP A 164 -109.45 8.53 -111.66
N VAL A 165 -110.57 7.84 -111.42
CA VAL A 165 -111.01 7.46 -110.07
C VAL A 165 -110.02 6.49 -109.39
N LYS A 166 -109.34 5.60 -110.14
CA LYS A 166 -108.22 4.80 -109.60
C LYS A 166 -107.08 5.69 -109.11
N LYS A 167 -106.66 6.68 -109.91
CA LYS A 167 -105.58 7.63 -109.52
C LYS A 167 -105.96 8.45 -108.29
N GLU A 168 -107.22 8.90 -108.19
CA GLU A 168 -107.72 9.59 -107.01
C GLU A 168 -107.71 8.69 -105.77
N ARG A 169 -108.17 7.43 -105.90
CA ARG A 169 -108.05 6.42 -104.83
C ARG A 169 -106.60 6.23 -104.42
N ASP A 170 -105.70 5.98 -105.38
CA ASP A 170 -104.30 5.65 -105.10
C ASP A 170 -103.54 6.84 -104.48
N GLY A 171 -103.93 8.08 -104.82
CA GLY A 171 -103.47 9.28 -104.12
C GLY A 171 -103.98 9.37 -102.68
N LEU A 172 -105.26 9.09 -102.44
CA LEU A 172 -105.86 9.10 -101.10
C LEU A 172 -105.34 7.95 -100.21
N GLU A 173 -105.08 6.78 -100.79
CA GLU A 173 -104.47 5.62 -100.11
C GLU A 173 -103.03 5.96 -99.67
N ALA A 174 -102.25 6.60 -100.55
CA ALA A 174 -100.90 7.08 -100.21
C ALA A 174 -100.89 8.21 -99.16
N GLU A 175 -101.89 9.11 -99.15
CA GLU A 175 -102.05 10.08 -98.06
C GLU A 175 -102.50 9.42 -96.74
N LEU A 176 -103.34 8.39 -96.80
CA LEU A 176 -103.78 7.62 -95.63
C LEU A 176 -102.62 6.84 -95.00
N ASP A 177 -101.82 6.15 -95.80
CA ASP A 177 -100.59 5.46 -95.36
C ASP A 177 -99.61 6.45 -94.71
N LYS A 178 -99.39 7.61 -95.35
CA LYS A 178 -98.55 8.66 -94.78
C LYS A 178 -99.09 9.17 -93.44
N LYS A 179 -100.41 9.35 -93.31
CA LYS A 179 -101.03 9.77 -92.03
C LYS A 179 -100.97 8.67 -90.97
N SER A 180 -101.07 7.40 -91.36
CA SER A 180 -100.87 6.25 -90.48
C SER A 180 -99.43 6.22 -89.93
N GLN A 181 -98.44 6.45 -90.79
CA GLN A 181 -97.04 6.56 -90.38
C GLN A 181 -96.79 7.78 -89.46
N GLU A 182 -97.33 8.96 -89.79
CA GLU A 182 -97.24 10.15 -88.93
C GLU A 182 -97.85 9.91 -87.53
N VAL A 183 -98.93 9.12 -87.41
CA VAL A 183 -99.51 8.71 -86.11
C VAL A 183 -98.59 7.73 -85.39
N SER A 184 -98.05 6.71 -86.06
CA SER A 184 -97.11 5.76 -85.45
C SER A 184 -95.82 6.42 -84.95
N ASP A 185 -95.32 7.45 -85.64
CA ASP A 185 -94.16 8.22 -85.19
C ASP A 185 -94.51 9.17 -84.02
N MET A 186 -95.73 9.72 -84.00
CA MET A 186 -96.27 10.51 -82.89
C MET A 186 -96.41 9.67 -81.61
N ASP A 187 -96.97 8.46 -81.71
CA ASP A 187 -97.07 7.52 -80.58
C ASP A 187 -95.67 7.14 -80.05
N ARG A 188 -94.69 6.93 -80.93
CA ARG A 188 -93.30 6.65 -80.53
C ARG A 188 -92.65 7.83 -79.82
N LEU A 189 -92.87 9.05 -80.31
CA LEU A 189 -92.38 10.28 -79.66
C LEU A 189 -93.07 10.51 -78.31
N GLN A 190 -94.36 10.21 -78.18
CA GLN A 190 -95.07 10.30 -76.90
C GLN A 190 -94.59 9.25 -75.90
N ALA A 191 -94.22 8.05 -76.34
CA ALA A 191 -93.57 7.05 -75.49
C ALA A 191 -92.19 7.53 -74.99
N GLN A 192 -91.33 8.02 -75.89
CA GLN A 192 -90.01 8.57 -75.53
C GLN A 192 -90.11 9.80 -74.61
N LYS A 193 -91.13 10.64 -74.80
CA LYS A 193 -91.45 11.74 -73.89
C LYS A 193 -91.81 11.22 -72.49
N ASN A 194 -92.72 10.26 -72.39
CA ASN A 194 -93.13 9.69 -71.09
C ASN A 194 -91.94 9.04 -70.36
N GLU A 195 -91.05 8.38 -71.09
CA GLU A 195 -89.84 7.74 -70.56
C GLU A 195 -88.86 8.78 -69.99
N THR A 196 -88.56 9.84 -70.75
CA THR A 196 -87.68 10.93 -70.30
C THR A 196 -88.29 11.81 -69.20
N GLU A 197 -89.61 12.02 -69.16
CA GLU A 197 -90.29 12.65 -68.02
C GLU A 197 -90.21 11.77 -66.75
N ALA A 198 -90.26 10.44 -66.90
CA ALA A 198 -90.08 9.50 -65.78
C ALA A 198 -88.62 9.31 -65.35
N GLU A 199 -87.63 9.67 -66.18
CA GLU A 199 -86.22 9.82 -65.79
C GLU A 199 -85.99 11.11 -65.03
N LEU A 200 -86.48 12.24 -65.57
CA LEU A 200 -86.36 13.55 -64.94
C LEU A 200 -86.97 13.58 -63.53
N GLU A 201 -88.13 12.97 -63.33
CA GLU A 201 -88.77 12.91 -62.01
C GLU A 201 -88.04 11.95 -61.04
N ARG A 202 -87.34 10.92 -61.54
CA ARG A 202 -86.42 10.09 -60.72
C ARG A 202 -85.22 10.90 -60.25
N GLU A 203 -84.50 11.56 -61.17
CA GLU A 203 -83.37 12.44 -60.81
C GLU A 203 -83.79 13.54 -59.82
N ARG A 204 -84.98 14.10 -60.01
CA ARG A 204 -85.57 15.13 -59.13
C ARG A 204 -85.84 14.62 -57.71
N GLN A 205 -86.16 13.33 -57.54
CA GLN A 205 -86.38 12.69 -56.24
C GLN A 205 -85.08 12.17 -55.60
N GLU A 206 -84.10 11.76 -56.39
CA GLU A 206 -82.76 11.40 -55.91
C GLU A 206 -81.93 12.62 -55.48
N LYS A 207 -82.07 13.74 -56.19
CA LYS A 207 -81.37 15.01 -55.90
C LYS A 207 -81.46 15.47 -54.44
N PRO A 208 -82.64 15.56 -53.77
CA PRO A 208 -82.70 15.91 -52.35
C PRO A 208 -82.10 14.85 -51.42
N ALA A 209 -82.14 13.56 -51.79
CA ALA A 209 -81.49 12.51 -51.01
C ALA A 209 -79.96 12.66 -51.03
N LEU A 210 -79.38 12.95 -52.21
CA LEU A 210 -77.96 13.27 -52.36
C LEU A 210 -77.59 14.59 -51.65
N LEU A 211 -78.45 15.60 -51.70
CA LEU A 211 -78.24 16.88 -51.01
C LEU A 211 -78.20 16.72 -49.48
N ASN A 212 -79.08 15.88 -48.93
CA ASN A 212 -79.06 15.53 -47.51
C ASN A 212 -77.78 14.77 -47.15
N GLN A 213 -77.39 13.75 -47.92
CA GLN A 213 -76.14 13.01 -47.70
C GLN A 213 -74.90 13.92 -47.74
N ILE A 214 -74.85 14.89 -48.66
CA ILE A 214 -73.77 15.90 -48.72
C ILE A 214 -73.75 16.76 -47.46
N ASN A 215 -74.92 17.20 -46.98
CA ASN A 215 -75.04 17.99 -45.75
C ASN A 215 -74.63 17.18 -44.50
N ASP A 216 -75.05 15.93 -44.40
CA ASP A 216 -74.69 15.02 -43.31
C ASP A 216 -73.17 14.78 -43.26
N VAL A 217 -72.54 14.58 -44.42
CA VAL A 217 -71.08 14.47 -44.54
C VAL A 217 -70.39 15.79 -44.18
N GLN A 218 -70.93 16.95 -44.56
CA GLN A 218 -70.38 18.25 -44.16
C GLN A 218 -70.46 18.47 -42.65
N MET A 219 -71.57 18.09 -42.01
CA MET A 219 -71.71 18.17 -40.55
C MET A 219 -70.70 17.25 -39.84
N ALA A 220 -70.57 15.99 -40.30
CA ALA A 220 -69.57 15.06 -39.75
C ALA A 220 -68.13 15.56 -39.93
N LEU A 221 -67.82 16.24 -41.04
CA LEU A 221 -66.50 16.84 -41.28
C LEU A 221 -66.21 18.00 -40.31
N LEU A 222 -67.20 18.84 -40.03
CA LEU A 222 -67.09 19.94 -39.06
C LEU A 222 -66.96 19.42 -37.61
N GLU A 223 -67.67 18.36 -37.26
CA GLU A 223 -67.50 17.67 -35.96
C GLU A 223 -66.11 17.04 -35.83
N GLN A 224 -65.59 16.43 -36.90
CA GLN A 224 -64.22 15.89 -36.94
C GLN A 224 -63.16 16.99 -36.82
N GLU A 225 -63.34 18.14 -37.48
CA GLU A 225 -62.45 19.31 -37.33
C GLU A 225 -62.50 19.88 -35.91
N ALA A 226 -63.68 19.98 -35.30
CA ALA A 226 -63.82 20.40 -33.91
C ALA A 226 -63.09 19.45 -32.94
N ALA A 227 -63.28 18.13 -33.11
CA ALA A 227 -62.61 17.10 -32.31
C ALA A 227 -61.09 17.08 -32.51
N TYR A 228 -60.60 17.32 -33.73
CA TYR A 228 -59.17 17.48 -34.00
C TYR A 228 -58.59 18.70 -33.27
N ASN A 229 -59.33 19.82 -33.26
CA ASN A 229 -58.89 21.04 -32.60
C ASN A 229 -58.86 20.90 -31.06
N THR A 230 -59.84 20.22 -30.44
CA THR A 230 -59.79 19.92 -29.00
C THR A 230 -58.65 18.98 -28.66
N LEU A 231 -58.47 17.88 -29.40
CA LEU A 231 -57.34 16.95 -29.22
C LEU A 231 -55.98 17.64 -29.40
N SER A 232 -55.87 18.58 -30.35
CA SER A 232 -54.68 19.42 -30.56
C SER A 232 -54.44 20.40 -29.40
N GLN A 233 -55.47 20.80 -28.66
CA GLN A 233 -55.33 21.62 -27.46
C GLN A 233 -54.96 20.76 -26.24
N GLU A 234 -55.58 19.60 -26.07
CA GLU A 234 -55.22 18.61 -25.04
C GLU A 234 -53.77 18.16 -25.17
N HIS A 235 -53.31 17.83 -26.38
CA HIS A 235 -51.91 17.45 -26.61
C HIS A 235 -50.92 18.56 -26.23
N LYS A 236 -51.26 19.84 -26.46
CA LYS A 236 -50.46 20.99 -25.98
C LYS A 236 -50.43 21.07 -24.46
N GLN A 237 -51.56 20.84 -23.78
CA GLN A 237 -51.63 20.80 -22.32
C GLN A 237 -50.78 19.64 -21.75
N VAL A 238 -50.96 18.42 -22.28
CA VAL A 238 -50.18 17.23 -21.90
C VAL A 238 -48.67 17.45 -22.09
N ASN A 239 -48.25 18.05 -23.20
CA ASN A 239 -46.84 18.39 -23.46
C ASN A 239 -46.30 19.43 -22.45
N SER A 240 -47.11 20.41 -22.03
CA SER A 240 -46.72 21.36 -20.99
C SER A 240 -46.56 20.70 -19.62
N LEU A 241 -47.50 19.82 -19.23
CA LEU A 241 -47.42 19.02 -18.01
C LEU A 241 -46.25 18.03 -18.04
N PHE A 242 -45.94 17.44 -19.20
CA PHE A 242 -44.81 16.53 -19.35
C PHE A 242 -43.48 17.25 -19.08
N LYS A 243 -43.29 18.47 -19.62
CA LYS A 243 -42.11 19.32 -19.34
C LYS A 243 -42.01 19.73 -17.88
N GLU A 244 -43.14 20.02 -17.23
CA GLU A 244 -43.16 20.26 -15.78
C GLU A 244 -42.71 19.01 -15.01
N ARG A 245 -43.23 17.82 -15.38
CA ARG A 245 -42.84 16.55 -14.75
C ARG A 245 -41.37 16.23 -14.97
N GLU A 246 -40.83 16.39 -16.17
CA GLU A 246 -39.38 16.28 -16.41
C GLU A 246 -38.57 17.22 -15.50
N ALA A 247 -39.01 18.47 -15.32
CA ALA A 247 -38.33 19.43 -14.45
C ALA A 247 -38.41 19.02 -12.97
N THR A 248 -39.51 18.42 -12.51
CA THR A 248 -39.60 17.86 -11.15
C THR A 248 -38.75 16.61 -10.97
N ILE A 249 -38.65 15.74 -11.99
CA ILE A 249 -37.82 14.53 -11.95
C ILE A 249 -36.33 14.90 -11.93
N LYS A 250 -35.91 15.89 -12.71
CA LYS A 250 -34.53 16.42 -12.69
C LYS A 250 -34.17 16.93 -11.29
N LYS A 251 -34.99 17.80 -10.69
CA LYS A 251 -34.80 18.28 -9.30
C LYS A 251 -34.70 17.13 -8.28
N LEU A 252 -35.64 16.18 -8.31
CA LEU A 252 -35.61 14.99 -7.44
C LEU A 252 -34.35 14.12 -7.64
N THR A 253 -33.79 14.10 -8.85
CA THR A 253 -32.53 13.41 -9.15
C THR A 253 -31.33 14.17 -8.59
N ASP A 254 -31.31 15.50 -8.70
CA ASP A 254 -30.28 16.37 -8.14
C ASP A 254 -30.29 16.34 -6.60
N ASP A 255 -31.48 16.35 -5.98
CA ASP A 255 -31.70 16.21 -4.53
C ASP A 255 -31.23 14.83 -4.04
N TYR A 256 -31.54 13.76 -4.79
CA TYR A 256 -31.08 12.39 -4.49
C TYR A 256 -29.55 12.27 -4.56
N ASN A 257 -28.91 12.88 -5.57
CA ASN A 257 -27.45 12.87 -5.70
C ASN A 257 -26.78 13.60 -4.54
N GLN A 258 -27.27 14.79 -4.16
CA GLN A 258 -26.79 15.51 -2.98
C GLN A 258 -26.96 14.70 -1.68
N ALA A 259 -28.11 14.04 -1.50
CA ALA A 259 -28.34 13.17 -0.35
C ALA A 259 -27.38 11.96 -0.32
N ARG A 260 -27.00 11.42 -1.49
CA ARG A 260 -26.03 10.34 -1.61
C ARG A 260 -24.60 10.80 -1.26
N GLU A 261 -24.19 11.96 -1.76
CA GLU A 261 -22.87 12.57 -1.46
C GLU A 261 -22.73 12.87 0.04
N MET A 262 -23.78 13.43 0.67
CA MET A 262 -23.82 13.65 2.12
C MET A 262 -23.69 12.33 2.91
N LEU A 263 -24.34 11.25 2.45
CA LEU A 263 -24.24 9.93 3.09
C LEU A 263 -22.83 9.33 2.93
N GLU A 264 -22.21 9.50 1.77
CA GLU A 264 -20.83 9.06 1.48
C GLU A 264 -19.80 9.83 2.33
N GLU A 265 -20.01 11.13 2.55
CA GLU A 265 -19.27 11.92 3.55
C GLU A 265 -19.44 11.38 4.99
N TYR A 266 -20.67 11.04 5.41
CA TYR A 266 -20.91 10.49 6.75
C TYR A 266 -20.26 9.11 6.93
N MET A 267 -20.27 8.26 5.90
CA MET A 267 -19.56 6.98 5.91
C MET A 267 -18.04 7.20 6.06
N SER A 268 -17.44 8.09 5.27
CA SER A 268 -16.00 8.41 5.35
C SER A 268 -15.60 8.92 6.75
N LYS A 269 -16.41 9.80 7.34
CA LYS A 269 -16.23 10.31 8.72
C LYS A 269 -16.36 9.19 9.76
N LEU A 270 -17.30 8.26 9.59
CA LEU A 270 -17.48 7.11 10.47
C LEU A 270 -16.24 6.20 10.46
N GLU A 271 -15.77 5.79 9.28
CA GLU A 271 -14.54 4.99 9.15
C GLU A 271 -13.32 5.70 9.77
N GLU A 272 -13.23 7.03 9.68
CA GLU A 272 -12.14 7.78 10.33
C GLU A 272 -12.23 7.70 11.85
N THR A 273 -13.44 7.74 12.44
CA THR A 273 -13.63 7.52 13.88
C THR A 273 -13.31 6.09 14.30
N GLU A 274 -13.63 5.08 13.49
CA GLU A 274 -13.26 3.68 13.75
C GLU A 274 -11.74 3.45 13.70
N ARG A 275 -11.04 4.09 12.74
CA ARG A 275 -9.57 4.10 12.66
C ARG A 275 -8.94 4.78 13.88
N ARG A 276 -9.49 5.92 14.31
CA ARG A 276 -9.08 6.60 15.56
C ARG A 276 -9.32 5.71 16.79
N MET A 277 -10.44 4.98 16.85
CA MET A 277 -10.77 4.06 17.93
C MET A 277 -9.79 2.88 18.02
N HIS A 278 -9.39 2.29 16.90
CA HIS A 278 -8.34 1.27 16.87
C HIS A 278 -6.99 1.80 17.39
N VAL A 279 -6.63 3.05 17.06
CA VAL A 279 -5.41 3.70 17.58
C VAL A 279 -5.52 3.97 19.09
N ILE A 280 -6.71 4.28 19.61
CA ILE A 280 -6.96 4.43 21.06
C ILE A 280 -6.80 3.07 21.76
N SER A 281 -7.45 2.01 21.27
CA SER A 281 -7.30 0.65 21.84
C SER A 281 -5.85 0.15 21.83
N SER A 282 -5.08 0.46 20.77
CA SER A 282 -3.63 0.17 20.71
C SER A 282 -2.78 0.98 21.71
N ARG A 283 -3.29 2.10 22.23
CA ARG A 283 -2.68 2.88 23.32
C ARG A 283 -3.12 2.37 24.68
N GLU A 284 -4.39 2.03 24.86
CA GLU A 284 -4.95 1.42 26.09
C GLU A 284 -4.19 0.13 26.43
N GLY A 285 -4.04 -0.79 25.48
CA GLY A 285 -3.22 -2.01 25.64
C GLY A 285 -1.70 -1.80 25.74
N LYS A 286 -1.23 -0.55 25.80
CA LYS A 286 0.13 -0.16 26.22
C LYS A 286 0.13 0.49 27.60
N ILE A 287 -0.90 1.28 27.92
CA ILE A 287 -1.13 1.85 29.25
C ILE A 287 -1.29 0.71 30.27
N GLU A 288 -2.16 -0.27 30.00
CA GLU A 288 -2.37 -1.47 30.84
C GLU A 288 -1.04 -2.20 31.18
N LYS A 289 -0.13 -2.29 30.20
CA LYS A 289 1.19 -2.91 30.38
C LYS A 289 2.12 -2.06 31.26
N LEU A 290 2.08 -0.74 31.10
CA LEU A 290 2.82 0.19 31.95
C LEU A 290 2.24 0.23 33.38
N GLU A 291 0.92 0.12 33.54
CA GLU A 291 0.25 0.02 34.83
C GLU A 291 0.63 -1.27 35.56
N GLY A 292 0.58 -2.42 34.89
CA GLY A 292 1.08 -3.68 35.45
C GLY A 292 2.57 -3.63 35.85
N MET A 293 3.40 -2.95 35.05
CA MET A 293 4.80 -2.69 35.42
C MET A 293 4.92 -1.77 36.64
N MET A 294 4.19 -0.66 36.69
CA MET A 294 4.19 0.27 37.84
C MET A 294 3.72 -0.43 39.11
N GLU A 295 2.72 -1.29 39.04
CA GLU A 295 2.21 -2.03 40.20
C GLU A 295 3.24 -3.06 40.70
N SER A 296 3.94 -3.75 39.78
CA SER A 296 5.04 -4.65 40.14
C SER A 296 6.22 -3.91 40.81
N MET A 297 6.44 -2.64 40.46
CA MET A 297 7.43 -1.77 41.13
C MET A 297 6.90 -1.24 42.47
N ARG A 298 5.60 -0.92 42.58
CA ARG A 298 4.97 -0.51 43.83
C ARG A 298 5.13 -1.59 44.89
N TYR A 299 4.80 -2.83 44.55
CA TYR A 299 4.97 -3.98 45.44
C TYR A 299 6.44 -4.19 45.86
N GLN A 300 7.41 -4.00 44.95
CA GLN A 300 8.83 -4.03 45.33
C GLN A 300 9.22 -2.90 46.28
N VAL A 301 8.70 -1.68 46.09
CA VAL A 301 8.95 -0.54 46.99
C VAL A 301 8.32 -0.77 48.36
N GLU A 302 7.12 -1.33 48.42
CA GLU A 302 6.42 -1.72 49.65
C GLU A 302 7.21 -2.76 50.44
N MET A 303 7.59 -3.89 49.80
CA MET A 303 8.46 -4.90 50.41
C MET A 303 9.82 -4.36 50.87
N LYS A 304 10.37 -3.33 50.21
CA LYS A 304 11.58 -2.64 50.68
C LYS A 304 11.32 -1.64 51.81
N GLY A 305 10.11 -1.11 51.94
CA GLY A 305 9.65 -0.40 53.13
C GLY A 305 9.70 -1.31 54.36
N ASP A 306 9.07 -2.48 54.26
CA ASP A 306 9.04 -3.49 55.34
C ASP A 306 10.44 -3.97 55.76
N GLU A 307 11.32 -4.23 54.78
CA GLU A 307 12.73 -4.55 55.05
C GLU A 307 13.46 -3.43 55.79
N ILE A 308 13.24 -2.16 55.40
CA ILE A 308 13.84 -0.99 56.05
C ILE A 308 13.27 -0.81 57.46
N GLU A 309 11.97 -0.95 57.68
CA GLU A 309 11.35 -0.84 59.01
C GLU A 309 11.91 -1.90 59.95
N SER A 310 11.96 -3.17 59.51
CA SER A 310 12.55 -4.24 60.30
C SER A 310 14.07 -4.07 60.53
N LEU A 311 14.79 -3.31 59.69
CA LEU A 311 16.18 -2.93 59.95
C LEU A 311 16.30 -1.74 60.92
N MET A 312 15.39 -0.77 60.86
CA MET A 312 15.30 0.35 61.81
C MET A 312 14.98 -0.15 63.23
N GLU A 313 14.06 -1.11 63.37
CA GLU A 313 13.81 -1.79 64.65
C GLU A 313 15.11 -2.39 65.22
N LYS A 314 15.82 -3.21 64.43
CA LYS A 314 17.08 -3.84 64.85
C LYS A 314 18.17 -2.81 65.18
N MET A 315 18.22 -1.70 64.45
CA MET A 315 19.15 -0.60 64.73
C MET A 315 18.83 0.09 66.05
N ASN A 316 17.57 0.43 66.32
CA ASN A 316 17.11 1.02 67.57
C ASN A 316 17.38 0.08 68.76
N ASP A 317 17.14 -1.22 68.56
CA ASP A 317 17.38 -2.28 69.54
C ASP A 317 18.88 -2.44 69.86
N ILE A 318 19.76 -2.29 68.86
CA ILE A 318 21.22 -2.19 69.04
C ILE A 318 21.62 -0.89 69.73
N GLU A 319 21.00 0.25 69.40
CA GLU A 319 21.30 1.54 70.04
C GLU A 319 20.93 1.53 71.53
N VAL A 320 19.77 0.97 71.89
CA VAL A 320 19.36 0.76 73.29
C VAL A 320 20.36 -0.16 74.01
N LYS A 321 20.78 -1.27 73.39
CA LYS A 321 21.82 -2.16 73.96
C LYS A 321 23.16 -1.43 74.14
N LEU A 322 23.56 -0.58 73.20
CA LEU A 322 24.78 0.24 73.28
C LEU A 322 24.68 1.30 74.39
N ARG A 323 23.57 2.03 74.49
CA ARG A 323 23.29 3.01 75.56
C ARG A 323 23.35 2.33 76.95
N LEU A 324 22.73 1.16 77.10
CA LEU A 324 22.77 0.35 78.33
C LEU A 324 24.19 -0.19 78.63
N SER A 325 24.94 -0.62 77.61
CA SER A 325 26.33 -1.06 77.77
C SER A 325 27.23 0.09 78.23
N ASN A 326 27.12 1.26 77.61
CA ASN A 326 27.86 2.48 77.98
C ASN A 326 27.42 3.05 79.35
N GLN A 327 26.22 2.72 79.84
CA GLN A 327 25.82 2.99 81.22
C GLN A 327 26.47 2.00 82.20
N LYS A 328 26.46 0.70 81.88
CA LYS A 328 27.17 -0.33 82.68
C LYS A 328 28.66 -0.04 82.79
N LEU A 329 29.31 0.33 81.68
CA LEU A 329 30.73 0.69 81.62
C LEU A 329 31.05 1.80 82.64
N ARG A 330 30.33 2.92 82.59
CA ARG A 330 30.52 4.06 83.51
C ARG A 330 30.31 3.69 84.99
N ILE A 331 29.36 2.79 85.28
CA ILE A 331 29.17 2.27 86.64
C ILE A 331 30.38 1.40 87.06
N THR A 332 30.88 0.52 86.18
CA THR A 332 32.08 -0.27 86.49
C THR A 332 33.35 0.58 86.61
N GLU A 333 33.52 1.62 85.80
CA GLU A 333 34.63 2.59 85.91
C GLU A 333 34.57 3.44 87.18
N GLN A 334 33.36 3.72 87.71
CA GLN A 334 33.20 4.35 89.01
C GLN A 334 33.60 3.38 90.13
N VAL A 335 33.02 2.17 90.17
CA VAL A 335 33.31 1.17 91.21
C VAL A 335 34.79 0.76 91.21
N LEU A 336 35.44 0.68 90.04
CA LEU A 336 36.88 0.43 89.97
C LEU A 336 37.70 1.57 90.59
N ARG A 337 37.36 2.84 90.31
CA ARG A 337 38.05 3.99 90.94
C ARG A 337 37.82 4.05 92.45
N GLU A 338 36.60 3.79 92.92
CA GLU A 338 36.30 3.67 94.35
C GLU A 338 37.15 2.57 95.02
N LYS A 339 37.36 1.43 94.34
CA LYS A 339 38.23 0.35 94.83
C LYS A 339 39.72 0.66 94.73
N GLU A 340 40.17 1.39 93.71
CA GLU A 340 41.54 1.92 93.67
C GLU A 340 41.82 2.92 94.81
N GLU A 341 40.85 3.77 95.16
CA GLU A 341 40.97 4.72 96.28
C GLU A 341 40.95 4.00 97.64
N GLU A 342 40.12 2.96 97.81
CA GLU A 342 40.21 2.06 98.96
C GLU A 342 41.58 1.38 99.06
N MET A 343 42.12 0.86 97.96
CA MET A 343 43.44 0.22 97.91
C MET A 343 44.55 1.21 98.28
N LYS A 344 44.64 2.37 97.63
CA LYS A 344 45.61 3.43 97.93
C LYS A 344 45.53 3.87 99.41
N LYS A 345 44.32 3.89 99.99
CA LYS A 345 44.09 4.19 101.41
C LYS A 345 44.49 3.05 102.36
N MET A 346 44.50 1.80 101.92
CA MET A 346 45.07 0.68 102.68
C MET A 346 46.60 0.62 102.56
N GLU A 347 47.15 0.89 101.37
CA GLU A 347 48.59 1.00 101.13
C GLU A 347 49.21 2.13 101.98
N ALA A 348 48.63 3.33 101.96
CA ALA A 348 49.07 4.44 102.79
C ALA A 348 49.07 4.09 104.29
N LYS A 349 48.02 3.40 104.78
CA LYS A 349 47.95 2.90 106.17
C LYS A 349 48.94 1.78 106.50
N ASN A 350 49.47 1.08 105.50
CA ASN A 350 50.49 0.06 105.72
C ASN A 350 51.88 0.71 105.73
N LEU A 351 52.15 1.66 104.82
CA LEU A 351 53.35 2.51 104.86
C LEU A 351 53.44 3.33 106.16
N GLU A 352 52.33 3.85 106.67
CA GLU A 352 52.26 4.53 107.98
C GLU A 352 52.67 3.61 109.14
N LYS A 353 52.20 2.35 109.16
CA LYS A 353 52.63 1.34 110.15
C LYS A 353 54.09 0.95 109.97
N GLU A 354 54.57 0.84 108.74
CA GLU A 354 55.94 0.47 108.41
C GLU A 354 56.93 1.56 108.86
N ALA A 355 56.60 2.83 108.62
CA ALA A 355 57.34 3.98 109.13
C ALA A 355 57.33 4.06 110.67
N LEU A 356 56.18 3.85 111.32
CA LEU A 356 56.10 3.77 112.79
C LEU A 356 56.94 2.61 113.34
N LEU A 357 56.95 1.46 112.66
CA LEU A 357 57.76 0.30 113.05
C LEU A 357 59.25 0.63 112.90
N GLU A 358 59.66 1.22 111.79
CA GLU A 358 61.04 1.68 111.56
C GLU A 358 61.47 2.73 112.61
N GLU A 359 60.61 3.67 112.98
CA GLU A 359 60.86 4.64 114.05
C GLU A 359 61.10 3.94 115.41
N THR A 360 60.30 2.92 115.77
CA THR A 360 60.55 2.15 117.00
C THR A 360 61.88 1.38 116.96
N TYR A 361 62.25 0.80 115.82
CA TYR A 361 63.57 0.15 115.65
C TYR A 361 64.71 1.18 115.76
N GLN A 362 64.57 2.35 115.14
CA GLN A 362 65.57 3.41 115.20
C GLN A 362 65.73 3.99 116.62
N GLY A 363 64.64 4.06 117.40
CA GLY A 363 64.65 4.37 118.83
C GLY A 363 65.44 3.34 119.66
N MET A 364 65.15 2.06 119.48
CA MET A 364 65.89 0.97 120.16
C MET A 364 67.39 0.97 119.82
N ILE A 365 67.76 1.28 118.57
CA ILE A 365 69.16 1.40 118.13
C ILE A 365 69.88 2.56 118.86
N LYS A 366 69.23 3.71 119.04
CA LYS A 366 69.76 4.83 119.83
C LYS A 366 69.96 4.43 121.30
N GLU A 367 68.95 3.82 121.93
CA GLU A 367 69.01 3.38 123.34
C GLU A 367 70.08 2.28 123.59
N ILE A 368 70.38 1.46 122.59
CA ILE A 368 71.53 0.53 122.63
C ILE A 368 72.85 1.29 122.51
N SER A 369 72.97 2.22 121.56
CA SER A 369 74.18 3.03 121.33
C SER A 369 74.56 3.85 122.57
N GLU A 370 73.60 4.45 123.27
CA GLU A 370 73.82 5.21 124.50
C GLU A 370 74.30 4.32 125.66
N ARG A 371 73.76 3.11 125.81
CA ARG A 371 74.23 2.11 126.80
C ARG A 371 75.61 1.53 126.47
N VAL A 372 75.99 1.46 125.20
CA VAL A 372 77.35 1.08 124.77
C VAL A 372 78.33 2.22 125.08
N ASN A 373 78.02 3.44 124.65
CA ASN A 373 78.87 4.62 124.85
C ASN A 373 79.14 4.90 126.32
N SER A 374 78.10 4.98 127.17
CA SER A 374 78.23 5.21 128.61
C SER A 374 79.06 4.13 129.33
N ARG A 375 78.95 2.86 128.91
CA ARG A 375 79.72 1.75 129.50
C ARG A 375 81.20 1.73 129.05
N ILE A 376 81.48 2.13 127.80
CA ILE A 376 82.85 2.15 127.27
C ILE A 376 83.61 3.39 127.77
N LEU A 377 83.00 4.59 127.70
CA LEU A 377 83.66 5.85 128.04
C LEU A 377 84.16 5.86 129.49
N ASN A 378 83.29 5.48 130.44
CA ASN A 378 83.61 5.41 131.87
C ASN A 378 84.73 4.40 132.19
N ARG A 379 84.85 3.31 131.41
CA ARG A 379 85.97 2.35 131.54
C ARG A 379 87.28 2.93 131.03
N PHE A 380 87.28 3.67 129.91
CA PHE A 380 88.49 4.28 129.38
C PHE A 380 89.02 5.42 130.28
N GLN A 381 88.13 6.26 130.85
CA GLN A 381 88.55 7.30 131.80
C GLN A 381 89.27 6.72 133.02
N SER A 382 88.73 5.67 133.64
CA SER A 382 89.35 4.99 134.81
C SER A 382 90.66 4.26 134.49
N MET A 383 90.98 4.04 133.20
CA MET A 383 92.30 3.55 132.77
C MET A 383 93.30 4.70 132.54
N SER A 384 92.85 5.83 131.98
CA SER A 384 93.70 7.01 131.69
C SER A 384 94.31 7.60 132.96
N GLU A 385 93.49 7.78 133.99
CA GLU A 385 93.84 8.37 135.29
C GLU A 385 94.98 7.61 136.01
N LYS A 386 95.12 6.30 135.76
CA LYS A 386 96.19 5.44 136.31
C LYS A 386 97.49 5.44 135.51
N VAL A 387 97.52 6.07 134.33
CA VAL A 387 98.71 6.19 133.49
C VAL A 387 99.43 7.51 133.78
N GLU A 388 98.68 8.59 134.00
CA GLU A 388 99.24 9.94 134.25
C GLU A 388 100.04 9.99 135.56
N GLU A 389 99.50 9.45 136.66
CA GLU A 389 100.16 9.39 137.99
C GLU A 389 101.56 8.74 137.95
N LYS A 390 101.82 7.83 137.00
CA LYS A 390 103.10 7.13 136.87
C LYS A 390 104.14 7.83 136.00
N HIS A 391 103.80 8.88 135.27
CA HIS A 391 104.75 9.55 134.38
C HIS A 391 105.57 10.64 135.09
N GLY A 392 104.93 11.47 135.94
CA GLY A 392 105.59 12.62 136.58
C GLY A 392 106.85 12.26 137.40
N GLY A 393 106.84 11.12 138.09
CA GLY A 393 107.97 10.67 138.91
C GLY A 393 109.25 10.29 138.15
N TYR A 394 109.19 10.09 136.83
CA TYR A 394 110.39 9.84 136.01
C TYR A 394 110.99 11.12 135.42
N GLU A 395 110.22 12.20 135.31
CA GLU A 395 110.63 13.43 134.64
C GLU A 395 111.55 14.28 135.56
N GLU A 396 111.21 14.38 136.84
CA GLU A 396 111.98 15.11 137.86
C GLU A 396 113.42 14.58 138.01
N THR A 397 113.59 13.25 138.10
CA THR A 397 114.92 12.61 138.22
C THR A 397 115.80 12.80 136.98
N VAL A 398 115.21 12.94 135.79
CA VAL A 398 115.94 13.20 134.54
C VAL A 398 116.42 14.66 134.46
N VAL A 399 115.64 15.60 135.00
CA VAL A 399 116.04 17.03 135.06
C VAL A 399 117.26 17.21 135.96
N GLU A 400 117.28 16.64 137.17
CA GLU A 400 118.44 16.73 138.09
C GLU A 400 119.73 16.14 137.47
N ALA A 401 119.62 15.00 136.78
CA ALA A 401 120.76 14.38 136.09
C ALA A 401 121.32 15.29 134.96
N THR A 402 120.45 16.05 134.29
CA THR A 402 120.81 16.95 133.18
C THR A 402 121.54 18.21 133.68
N GLU A 403 121.10 18.77 134.81
CA GLU A 403 121.75 19.90 135.52
C GLU A 403 123.22 19.61 135.88
N MET A 404 123.51 18.43 136.44
CA MET A 404 124.88 18.05 136.82
C MET A 404 125.80 17.92 135.59
N LEU A 405 125.29 17.36 134.50
CA LEU A 405 126.04 17.18 133.24
C LEU A 405 126.42 18.52 132.60
N LEU A 406 125.54 19.53 132.69
CA LEU A 406 125.80 20.89 132.20
C LEU A 406 126.94 21.59 132.97
N ARG A 407 127.02 21.40 134.29
CA ARG A 407 128.10 21.98 135.12
C ARG A 407 129.46 21.36 134.77
N ALA A 408 129.52 20.03 134.59
CA ALA A 408 130.72 19.34 134.14
C ALA A 408 131.18 19.79 132.74
N LYS A 409 130.25 19.92 131.79
CA LYS A 409 130.52 20.37 130.42
C LYS A 409 131.14 21.77 130.36
N LYS A 410 130.80 22.67 131.29
CA LYS A 410 131.37 24.03 131.36
C LYS A 410 132.86 24.01 131.73
N CYS A 411 133.26 23.21 132.71
CA CYS A 411 134.66 23.09 133.15
C CYS A 411 135.59 22.54 132.04
N VAL A 412 135.10 21.56 131.27
CA VAL A 412 135.84 20.98 130.12
C VAL A 412 136.09 21.99 128.99
N MET A 413 135.25 23.03 128.85
CA MET A 413 135.43 24.06 127.81
C MET A 413 136.56 25.05 128.12
N GLU A 414 136.82 25.34 129.40
CA GLU A 414 137.90 26.24 129.83
C GLU A 414 139.26 25.56 129.65
N MET A 415 139.39 24.30 130.11
CA MET A 415 140.52 23.40 129.82
C MET A 415 140.89 23.30 128.33
N LYS A 416 139.92 23.50 127.42
CA LYS A 416 140.15 23.38 125.98
C LYS A 416 140.78 24.63 125.36
N LYS A 417 140.46 25.83 125.90
CA LYS A 417 141.02 27.11 125.42
C LYS A 417 142.52 27.22 125.67
N GLU A 418 142.99 26.79 126.85
CA GLU A 418 144.41 26.88 127.23
C GLU A 418 145.30 25.97 126.36
N LYS A 419 144.75 24.85 125.86
CA LYS A 419 145.46 23.96 124.92
C LYS A 419 145.72 24.63 123.57
N GLU A 420 144.71 25.31 123.02
CA GLU A 420 144.75 25.86 121.64
C GLU A 420 145.78 27.02 121.48
N GLU A 421 146.08 27.77 122.55
CA GLU A 421 147.11 28.83 122.50
C GLU A 421 148.56 28.29 122.47
N MET A 422 148.81 27.13 123.10
CA MET A 422 150.13 26.50 123.12
C MET A 422 150.44 25.80 121.79
N GLU A 423 149.42 25.22 121.16
CA GLU A 423 149.52 24.50 119.88
C GLU A 423 149.98 25.43 118.73
N LYS A 424 149.41 26.66 118.67
CA LYS A 424 149.80 27.69 117.68
C LYS A 424 151.26 28.16 117.75
N LYS A 425 151.94 28.03 118.90
CA LYS A 425 153.36 28.41 119.05
C LYS A 425 154.33 27.33 118.54
N LEU A 426 153.86 26.10 118.35
CA LEU A 426 154.65 25.00 117.78
C LEU A 426 154.58 24.99 116.24
N GLU A 427 153.41 25.24 115.64
CA GLU A 427 153.20 25.24 114.18
C GLU A 427 154.00 26.31 113.40
N GLY A 428 154.48 27.36 114.08
CA GLY A 428 155.33 28.39 113.47
C GLY A 428 156.77 27.89 113.27
N ARG A 429 157.44 27.52 114.37
CA ARG A 429 158.87 27.12 114.36
C ARG A 429 159.17 25.88 113.51
N VAL A 430 158.26 24.92 113.46
CA VAL A 430 158.44 23.70 112.63
C VAL A 430 158.54 24.06 111.15
N ARG A 431 157.80 25.08 110.70
CA ARG A 431 157.72 25.48 109.29
C ARG A 431 159.01 26.13 108.78
N GLU A 432 159.72 26.85 109.64
CA GLU A 432 161.01 27.49 109.30
C GLU A 432 162.16 26.46 109.30
N GLU A 433 162.20 25.52 110.26
CA GLU A 433 163.19 24.43 110.26
C GLU A 433 163.01 23.46 109.07
N GLU A 434 161.79 23.27 108.56
CA GLU A 434 161.55 22.47 107.34
C GLU A 434 162.11 23.13 106.06
N GLU A 435 162.10 24.47 105.96
CA GLU A 435 162.68 25.19 104.81
C GLU A 435 164.22 25.22 104.79
N GLU A 436 164.90 25.17 105.95
CA GLU A 436 166.36 24.98 105.98
C GLU A 436 166.74 23.52 105.65
N LYS A 437 165.89 22.57 106.03
CA LYS A 437 166.07 21.13 105.77
C LYS A 437 165.81 20.74 104.31
N GLU A 438 165.08 21.56 103.55
CA GLU A 438 164.98 21.48 102.08
C GLU A 438 166.32 21.85 101.41
N LYS A 439 166.91 22.99 101.81
CA LYS A 439 168.19 23.51 101.26
C LYS A 439 169.38 22.54 101.50
N LEU A 440 169.25 21.64 102.48
CA LEU A 440 170.20 20.56 102.74
C LEU A 440 170.26 19.49 101.62
N LYS A 441 169.26 19.39 100.72
CA LYS A 441 169.21 18.37 99.66
C LYS A 441 169.93 18.77 98.37
N GLU A 442 169.70 19.97 97.83
CA GLU A 442 170.28 20.36 96.54
C GLU A 442 171.81 20.43 96.56
N MET A 443 172.40 21.02 97.61
CA MET A 443 173.86 21.15 97.72
C MET A 443 174.57 19.78 97.77
N PHE A 444 173.87 18.72 98.22
CA PHE A 444 174.41 17.37 98.27
C PHE A 444 174.46 16.67 96.89
N LEU A 445 173.75 17.18 95.88
CA LEU A 445 173.76 16.63 94.51
C LEU A 445 174.95 17.13 93.68
N GLY A 446 175.47 18.33 93.95
CA GLY A 446 176.60 18.92 93.21
C GLY A 446 177.97 18.33 93.58
N LEU A 447 178.31 18.27 94.87
CA LEU A 447 179.64 17.85 95.35
C LEU A 447 179.95 16.35 95.18
N GLY A 448 179.00 15.57 94.62
CA GLY A 448 179.28 14.25 94.05
C GLY A 448 180.16 14.27 92.80
N GLU A 449 180.25 15.41 92.10
CA GLU A 449 181.04 15.56 90.88
C GLU A 449 182.52 15.89 91.14
N GLU A 450 182.86 16.63 92.20
CA GLU A 450 184.27 16.97 92.49
C GLU A 450 185.10 15.73 92.87
N LYS A 451 184.46 14.72 93.47
CA LYS A 451 185.04 13.37 93.63
C LYS A 451 185.41 12.69 92.30
N ARG A 452 184.87 13.12 91.15
CA ARG A 452 185.18 12.55 89.82
C ARG A 452 186.34 13.23 89.09
N GLU A 453 186.82 14.38 89.56
CA GLU A 453 187.93 15.12 88.93
C GLU A 453 189.19 15.16 89.82
N ALA A 454 189.05 15.42 91.13
CA ALA A 454 190.19 15.39 92.05
C ALA A 454 190.86 14.01 92.13
N ILE A 455 190.09 12.92 91.95
CA ILE A 455 190.61 11.56 91.87
C ILE A 455 191.48 11.35 90.60
N ARG A 456 191.30 12.13 89.52
CA ARG A 456 192.20 12.07 88.35
C ARG A 456 193.56 12.72 88.61
N GLN A 457 193.61 13.76 89.44
CA GLN A 457 194.89 14.36 89.85
C GLN A 457 195.63 13.49 90.88
N LEU A 458 194.90 12.71 91.68
CA LEU A 458 195.42 11.71 92.63
C LEU A 458 196.26 10.60 91.97
N CYS A 459 196.15 10.41 90.64
CA CYS A 459 196.97 9.44 89.91
C CYS A 459 198.30 10.03 89.42
N VAL A 460 198.29 11.21 88.79
CA VAL A 460 199.43 11.67 87.96
C VAL A 460 200.70 11.97 88.77
N TRP A 461 200.61 12.53 89.99
CA TRP A 461 201.82 12.76 90.80
C TRP A 461 202.30 11.48 91.52
N THR A 462 201.39 10.52 91.74
CA THR A 462 201.69 9.20 92.31
C THR A 462 202.29 8.23 91.27
N ASP A 463 202.13 8.51 89.98
CA ASP A 463 202.79 7.77 88.90
C ASP A 463 204.23 8.24 88.65
N HIS A 464 204.59 9.47 89.02
CA HIS A 464 205.89 10.03 88.60
C HIS A 464 207.10 9.44 89.36
N HIS A 465 207.15 9.59 90.69
CA HIS A 465 208.38 9.39 91.47
C HIS A 465 208.09 8.94 92.92
N ARG A 466 207.76 7.68 93.24
CA ARG A 466 207.88 6.39 92.50
C ARG A 466 209.30 6.10 92.02
N ASP A 467 209.58 6.25 90.73
CA ASP A 467 210.82 5.99 89.97
C ASP A 467 212.14 6.59 90.54
N ARG A 468 212.10 7.24 91.70
CA ARG A 468 213.28 7.81 92.40
C ARG A 468 213.40 7.45 93.88
N CYS A 469 212.37 6.83 94.48
CA CYS A 469 212.61 5.90 95.59
C CYS A 469 213.17 4.58 95.04
N GLU A 470 212.73 4.18 93.85
CA GLU A 470 212.86 2.87 93.17
C GLU A 470 214.13 2.77 92.29
N TYR A 471 215.25 3.33 92.77
CA TYR A 471 216.59 3.07 92.20
C TYR A 471 217.76 3.29 93.20
N LEU A 472 217.45 3.63 94.46
CA LEU A 472 218.41 3.87 95.55
C LEU A 472 217.76 3.59 96.93
N GLU A 473 216.89 2.59 97.17
CA GLU A 473 216.80 1.22 96.61
C GLU A 473 218.15 0.58 96.23
N GLU A 474 218.07 -0.46 95.39
CA GLU A 474 219.07 -0.97 94.45
C GLU A 474 220.54 -0.62 94.77
N VAL A 475 221.17 -1.25 95.77
CA VAL A 475 220.71 -2.26 96.74
C VAL A 475 221.79 -2.27 97.85
N LEU A 476 221.58 -2.41 99.17
CA LEU A 476 220.48 -2.96 99.99
C LEU A 476 220.16 -4.45 99.73
N SER A 477 220.98 -5.42 100.22
CA SER A 477 220.64 -6.88 100.44
C SER A 477 221.14 -7.94 99.41
N LYS A 478 220.86 -9.29 99.45
CA LYS A 478 220.26 -10.38 100.37
C LYS A 478 218.85 -11.03 100.07
N MET A 479 218.59 -12.33 100.40
CA MET A 479 217.45 -13.22 99.93
C MET A 479 217.18 -14.59 100.71
N VAL A 480 216.00 -15.31 100.57
CA VAL A 480 215.72 -16.84 100.55
C VAL A 480 214.20 -17.31 100.72
N VAL A 481 213.76 -18.58 100.44
CA VAL A 481 212.34 -19.14 100.37
C VAL A 481 212.14 -20.69 100.72
N ALA A 482 210.95 -21.19 101.18
CA ALA A 482 210.64 -22.63 101.59
C ALA A 482 209.22 -23.27 101.22
N ARG A 483 208.76 -24.46 101.77
CA ARG A 483 207.49 -25.26 101.48
C ARG A 483 206.89 -26.01 102.75
N GLY A 484 205.79 -26.83 102.88
CA GLY A 484 204.70 -27.51 102.06
C GLY A 484 203.88 -28.64 102.85
N GLY A 485 202.83 -29.36 102.33
CA GLY A 485 202.02 -30.42 103.07
C GLY A 485 200.94 -31.31 102.31
N GLN A 486 200.31 -32.38 102.90
CA GLN A 486 199.40 -33.42 102.24
C GLN A 486 198.67 -34.50 103.18
N ARG A 487 197.44 -35.10 102.92
CA ARG A 487 196.96 -36.57 103.12
C ARG A 487 195.41 -36.97 103.01
N ARG A 488 194.91 -38.15 103.54
CA ARG A 488 193.76 -39.03 103.02
C ARG A 488 193.03 -40.01 104.04
N SER A 489 191.72 -40.40 103.84
CA SER A 489 191.07 -41.77 104.06
C SER A 489 190.04 -42.17 105.19
N GLN A 490 189.03 -43.01 104.81
CA GLN A 490 188.21 -44.11 105.47
C GLN A 490 187.16 -43.97 106.64
N ARG A 491 186.76 -45.14 107.23
CA ARG A 491 185.41 -45.61 107.71
C ARG A 491 185.27 -45.75 109.24
N ALA A 492 184.01 -45.85 109.69
CA ALA A 492 183.50 -46.33 111.00
C ALA A 492 183.25 -45.23 112.05
#